data_AF-A0A960DCA8-F1
#
_entry.id   AF-A0A960DCA8-F1
#
_cell.length_a   1.000
_cell.length_b   1.000
_cell.length_c   1.000
_cell.angle_alpha   90.00
_cell.angle_beta   90.00
_cell.angle_gamma   90.00
#
_symmetry.space_group_name_H-M   'P 1'
#
loop_
_entity.id
_entity.type
_entity.pdbx_description
1 polymer ?
#
loop_
_entity_poly.entity_id
_entity_poly.type
_entity_poly.pdbx_seq_one_letter_code
_entity_poly.pdbx_strand_id
1 'polypeptide(L)'
;MMHAVFFGDKHPRADVENLVLYYIDSFKTTGRNGIRFEHGDVMPSAPGGAEYRYCYSYALAPRAESFSHWLRGDMLASFDWTDLGAFTGDKKLAQVWLALSRSEIEVSKRAEPDTPFGVRIEIRPPYRRNPVWGGLVKGVIDGVICALQNHMEPTIPPEVLERIAEYLPPQDEREGKEMDRLEQEIEILLRDPRSAVLGGVPRLVSPYRSGVKWDPSDHLCVAGELLATQPEPSDDGWAIKGEVFELFRNSGSSNQSSSKPT
;
A
#
# COMPACT_ATOMS: atom_id res chain seq x y z
N MET A 1 3.11 17.20 -5.69
CA MET A 1 2.53 16.26 -4.70
C MET A 1 3.31 16.37 -3.40
N MET A 2 2.80 15.84 -2.30
CA MET A 2 3.58 15.80 -1.06
C MET A 2 4.54 14.61 -1.09
N HIS A 3 5.77 14.82 -0.67
CA HIS A 3 6.77 13.79 -0.42
C HIS A 3 7.12 13.81 1.08
N ALA A 4 6.89 12.69 1.77
CA ALA A 4 7.17 12.50 3.18
C ALA A 4 8.24 11.42 3.39
N VAL A 5 9.29 11.70 4.15
CA VAL A 5 10.39 10.75 4.37
C VAL A 5 10.64 10.59 5.85
N PHE A 6 10.72 9.33 6.30
CA PHE A 6 11.18 8.98 7.64
C PHE A 6 12.62 8.52 7.58
N PHE A 7 13.49 9.07 8.41
CA PHE A 7 14.88 8.65 8.57
C PHE A 7 15.10 8.05 9.96
N GLY A 8 15.96 7.05 10.03
CA GLY A 8 16.33 6.34 11.25
C GLY A 8 15.80 4.90 11.30
N ASP A 9 16.13 4.21 12.37
CA ASP A 9 15.74 2.82 12.58
C ASP A 9 14.25 2.74 12.92
N LYS A 10 13.46 2.12 12.04
CA LYS A 10 12.07 1.75 12.36
C LYS A 10 12.03 0.41 13.07
N HIS A 11 11.00 0.20 13.89
CA HIS A 11 10.70 -1.15 14.39
C HIS A 11 10.52 -2.11 13.18
N PRO A 12 11.00 -3.37 13.24
CA PRO A 12 10.96 -4.27 12.07
C PRO A 12 9.57 -4.50 11.48
N ARG A 13 8.52 -4.38 12.32
CA ARG A 13 7.11 -4.48 11.94
C ARG A 13 6.37 -3.14 11.79
N ALA A 14 7.11 -2.02 11.72
CA ALA A 14 6.49 -0.71 11.52
C ALA A 14 6.44 -0.38 10.02
N ASP A 15 5.37 0.30 9.65
CA ASP A 15 5.05 0.64 8.27
C ASP A 15 5.44 2.10 8.06
N VAL A 16 6.07 2.39 6.91
CA VAL A 16 6.67 3.71 6.68
C VAL A 16 5.59 4.79 6.57
N GLU A 17 4.48 4.49 5.90
CA GLU A 17 3.33 5.38 5.76
C GLU A 17 2.68 5.68 7.11
N ASN A 18 2.62 4.71 8.03
CA ASN A 18 2.15 4.94 9.39
C ASN A 18 3.03 5.92 10.16
N LEU A 19 4.36 5.79 10.01
CA LEU A 19 5.32 6.67 10.69
C LEU A 19 5.24 8.11 10.18
N VAL A 20 5.09 8.31 8.87
CA VAL A 20 5.13 9.65 8.25
C VAL A 20 3.77 10.31 8.05
N LEU A 21 2.66 9.57 8.05
CA LEU A 21 1.35 10.14 7.71
C LEU A 21 0.39 10.22 8.90
N TYR A 22 0.21 9.11 9.64
CA TYR A 22 -0.94 8.96 10.54
C TYR A 22 -0.89 9.84 11.78
N TYR A 23 0.30 10.10 12.32
CA TYR A 23 0.48 10.83 13.58
C TYR A 23 0.84 12.31 13.39
N ILE A 24 0.72 12.84 12.16
CA ILE A 24 1.29 14.14 11.80
C ILE A 24 0.20 15.12 11.39
N ASP A 25 -0.47 14.90 10.25
CA ASP A 25 -1.56 15.75 9.74
C ASP A 25 -2.39 14.97 8.71
N SER A 26 -3.50 15.56 8.27
CA SER A 26 -4.36 15.10 7.17
C SER A 26 -3.73 15.24 5.78
N PHE A 27 -2.77 16.16 5.61
CA PHE A 27 -2.16 16.55 4.34
C PHE A 27 -3.17 16.91 3.24
N LYS A 28 -4.35 17.42 3.61
CA LYS A 28 -5.44 17.75 2.68
C LYS A 28 -4.99 18.70 1.56
N THR A 29 -4.22 19.73 1.88
CA THR A 29 -3.78 20.74 0.91
C THR A 29 -2.53 20.32 0.16
N THR A 30 -1.49 19.91 0.89
CA THR A 30 -0.17 19.56 0.31
C THR A 30 -0.22 18.24 -0.47
N GLY A 31 -1.03 17.29 -0.02
CA GLY A 31 -1.25 15.99 -0.65
C GLY A 31 -2.32 15.99 -1.74
N ARG A 32 -2.95 17.12 -2.09
CA ARG A 32 -4.11 17.17 -3.02
C ARG A 32 -3.87 16.53 -4.40
N ASN A 33 -2.61 16.47 -4.83
CA ASN A 33 -2.18 15.89 -6.11
C ASN A 33 -1.54 14.50 -5.95
N GLY A 34 -1.66 13.90 -4.76
CA GLY A 34 -1.02 12.65 -4.38
C GLY A 34 0.00 12.80 -3.25
N ILE A 35 0.40 11.64 -2.73
CA ILE A 35 1.31 11.46 -1.60
C ILE A 35 2.37 10.44 -2.03
N ARG A 36 3.64 10.78 -1.81
CA ARG A 36 4.78 9.85 -1.81
C ARG A 36 5.31 9.72 -0.41
N PHE A 37 5.67 8.51 -0.03
CA PHE A 37 6.43 8.25 1.18
C PHE A 37 7.65 7.37 0.92
N GLU A 38 8.70 7.55 1.71
CA GLU A 38 9.94 6.77 1.65
C GLU A 38 10.55 6.54 3.03
N HIS A 39 11.17 5.37 3.22
CA HIS A 39 12.14 5.16 4.29
C HIS A 39 13.50 5.65 3.81
N GLY A 40 13.95 6.77 4.39
CA GLY A 40 15.25 7.36 4.11
C GLY A 40 16.40 6.41 4.46
N ASP A 41 17.50 6.57 3.73
CA ASP A 41 18.72 5.78 3.92
C ASP A 41 19.64 6.46 4.94
N VAL A 42 20.21 7.61 4.56
CA VAL A 42 21.14 8.37 5.40
C VAL A 42 20.44 9.53 6.09
N MET A 43 20.62 9.62 7.41
CA MET A 43 20.12 10.73 8.23
C MET A 43 20.70 12.07 7.73
N PRO A 44 19.87 13.07 7.37
CA PRO A 44 20.38 14.37 7.00
C PRO A 44 21.04 15.06 8.21
N SER A 45 22.10 15.82 7.97
CA SER A 45 22.75 16.61 9.02
C SER A 45 21.79 17.67 9.55
N ALA A 46 21.65 17.74 10.88
CA ALA A 46 20.85 18.80 11.49
C ALA A 46 21.53 20.17 11.30
N PRO A 47 20.77 21.27 11.14
CA PRO A 47 21.33 22.61 10.95
C PRO A 47 22.31 23.07 12.04
N GLY A 48 22.18 22.55 13.27
CA GLY A 48 23.07 22.85 14.41
C GLY A 48 24.14 21.79 14.69
N GLY A 49 24.30 20.79 13.81
CA GLY A 49 25.24 19.67 14.01
C GLY A 49 24.84 18.67 15.10
N ALA A 50 23.67 18.84 15.71
CA ALA A 50 23.14 17.89 16.69
C ALA A 50 22.75 16.56 16.02
N GLU A 51 22.99 15.45 16.72
CA GLU A 51 22.57 14.13 16.28
C GLU A 51 21.17 13.81 16.79
N TYR A 52 20.29 13.42 15.88
CA TYR A 52 18.94 12.95 16.21
C TYR A 52 18.77 11.52 15.75
N ARG A 53 18.07 10.71 16.55
CA ARG A 53 17.76 9.32 16.19
C ARG A 53 16.78 9.22 15.02
N TYR A 54 15.93 10.22 14.87
CA TYR A 54 14.86 10.25 13.89
C TYR A 54 14.80 11.61 13.22
N CYS A 55 14.50 11.61 11.92
CA CYS A 55 14.17 12.82 11.17
C CYS A 55 12.92 12.56 10.32
N TYR A 56 12.06 13.56 10.23
CA TYR A 56 10.90 13.56 9.35
C TYR A 56 11.07 14.73 8.38
N SER A 57 11.03 14.43 7.08
CA SER A 57 11.13 15.43 6.02
C SER A 57 9.82 15.48 5.25
N TYR A 58 9.30 16.68 5.02
CA TYR A 58 8.10 16.92 4.22
C TYR A 58 8.40 18.00 3.19
N ALA A 59 8.25 17.67 1.91
CA ALA A 59 8.48 18.59 0.81
C ALA A 59 7.40 18.45 -0.26
N LEU A 60 7.30 19.47 -1.11
CA LEU A 60 6.55 19.35 -2.36
C LEU A 60 7.50 18.83 -3.45
N ALA A 61 7.11 17.77 -4.12
CA ALA A 61 7.87 17.14 -5.19
C ALA A 61 7.07 17.09 -6.51
N PRO A 62 7.73 17.17 -7.68
CA PRO A 62 7.14 16.84 -8.97
C PRO A 62 6.63 15.39 -9.02
N ARG A 63 5.51 15.16 -9.73
CA ARG A 63 4.94 13.81 -9.92
C ARG A 63 5.87 12.84 -10.67
N ALA A 64 6.68 13.38 -11.58
CA ALA A 64 7.56 12.58 -12.44
C ALA A 64 8.90 12.20 -11.78
N GLU A 65 9.21 12.76 -10.61
CA GLU A 65 10.45 12.44 -9.91
C GLU A 65 10.41 11.01 -9.37
N SER A 66 11.54 10.31 -9.32
CA SER A 66 11.64 8.97 -8.73
C SER A 66 11.72 9.03 -7.20
N PHE A 67 11.81 7.86 -6.56
CA PHE A 67 12.23 7.79 -5.16
C PHE A 67 13.65 8.32 -4.99
N SER A 68 13.90 9.02 -3.89
CA SER A 68 15.18 9.67 -3.58
C SER A 68 16.18 8.70 -2.95
N HIS A 69 15.69 7.73 -2.17
CA HIS A 69 16.53 6.83 -1.36
C HIS A 69 16.55 5.39 -1.88
N TRP A 70 15.76 5.11 -2.92
CA TRP A 70 15.57 3.77 -3.46
C TRP A 70 15.72 3.76 -4.97
N LEU A 71 16.45 2.77 -5.46
CA LEU A 71 16.52 2.41 -6.87
C LEU A 71 15.41 1.41 -7.18
N ARG A 72 14.67 1.69 -8.24
CA ARG A 72 13.61 0.80 -8.71
C ARG A 72 14.22 -0.43 -9.40
N GLY A 73 13.80 -1.60 -8.93
CA GLY A 73 14.14 -2.90 -9.48
C GLY A 73 13.11 -3.43 -10.47
N ASP A 74 13.06 -4.75 -10.57
CA ASP A 74 12.12 -5.45 -11.44
C ASP A 74 10.67 -5.23 -11.00
N MET A 75 9.77 -5.18 -11.98
CA MET A 75 8.34 -5.22 -11.73
C MET A 75 7.93 -6.61 -11.24
N LEU A 76 7.09 -6.64 -10.20
CA LEU A 76 6.53 -7.87 -9.63
C LEU A 76 5.13 -8.12 -10.19
N ALA A 77 4.28 -7.10 -10.13
CA ALA A 77 2.93 -7.14 -10.65
C ALA A 77 2.45 -5.76 -11.12
N SER A 78 1.51 -5.76 -12.04
CA SER A 78 0.74 -4.57 -12.40
C SER A 78 -0.74 -4.90 -12.59
N PHE A 79 -1.58 -3.88 -12.48
CA PHE A 79 -3.01 -3.99 -12.69
C PHE A 79 -3.51 -2.69 -13.33
N ASP A 80 -4.39 -2.82 -14.30
CA ASP A 80 -5.04 -1.68 -14.93
C ASP A 80 -6.18 -1.15 -14.06
N TRP A 81 -6.98 -0.22 -14.56
CA TRP A 81 -8.10 0.39 -13.86
C TRP A 81 -9.09 -0.66 -13.34
N THR A 82 -8.99 -0.95 -12.05
CA THR A 82 -9.88 -1.81 -11.29
C THR A 82 -10.91 -0.96 -10.57
N ASP A 83 -12.18 -1.25 -10.84
CA ASP A 83 -13.31 -0.60 -10.15
C ASP A 83 -13.41 -1.07 -8.71
N LEU A 84 -13.43 -0.10 -7.80
CA LEU A 84 -13.66 -0.30 -6.37
C LEU A 84 -15.12 -0.02 -6.01
N GLY A 85 -15.91 0.61 -6.87
CA GLY A 85 -17.29 1.01 -6.60
C GLY A 85 -17.38 2.12 -5.53
N ALA A 86 -18.38 2.03 -4.64
CA ALA A 86 -18.56 2.99 -3.56
C ALA A 86 -17.49 2.81 -2.47
N PHE A 87 -16.45 3.65 -2.47
CA PHE A 87 -15.36 3.60 -1.50
C PHE A 87 -15.68 4.41 -0.24
N THR A 88 -16.59 3.89 0.58
CA THR A 88 -17.10 4.55 1.80
C THR A 88 -16.78 3.75 3.06
N GLY A 89 -16.51 4.44 4.18
CA GLY A 89 -16.29 3.82 5.48
C GLY A 89 -14.82 3.51 5.82
N ASP A 90 -14.63 2.82 6.95
CA ASP A 90 -13.32 2.54 7.54
C ASP A 90 -12.67 1.26 7.01
N LYS A 91 -13.39 0.45 6.22
CA LYS A 91 -12.98 -0.91 5.79
C LYS A 91 -12.48 -0.98 4.33
N LYS A 92 -11.81 0.09 3.90
CA LYS A 92 -11.27 0.27 2.55
C LYS A 92 -10.33 -0.84 2.07
N LEU A 93 -9.56 -1.42 2.99
CA LEU A 93 -8.61 -2.50 2.70
C LEU A 93 -9.29 -3.72 2.10
N ALA A 94 -10.33 -4.25 2.76
CA ALA A 94 -11.03 -5.45 2.31
C ALA A 94 -11.67 -5.26 0.93
N GLN A 95 -12.17 -4.05 0.66
CA GLN A 95 -12.75 -3.69 -0.63
C GLN A 95 -11.71 -3.65 -1.75
N VAL A 96 -10.55 -3.03 -1.51
CA VAL A 96 -9.43 -3.02 -2.46
C VAL A 96 -8.92 -4.43 -2.71
N TRP A 97 -8.73 -5.21 -1.64
CA TRP A 97 -8.32 -6.61 -1.72
C TRP A 97 -9.26 -7.41 -2.61
N LEU A 98 -10.57 -7.39 -2.33
CA LEU A 98 -11.54 -8.17 -3.11
C LEU A 98 -11.58 -7.75 -4.58
N ALA A 99 -11.60 -6.44 -4.84
CA ALA A 99 -11.65 -5.92 -6.20
C ALA A 99 -10.44 -6.40 -7.02
N LEU A 100 -9.24 -6.34 -6.44
CA LEU A 100 -8.02 -6.80 -7.08
C LEU A 100 -7.95 -8.32 -7.20
N SER A 101 -8.34 -9.06 -6.17
CA SER A 101 -8.39 -10.53 -6.20
C SER A 101 -9.36 -11.09 -7.24
N ARG A 102 -10.38 -10.30 -7.63
CA ARG A 102 -11.30 -10.63 -8.73
C ARG A 102 -10.82 -10.14 -10.10
N SER A 103 -9.88 -9.21 -10.14
CA SER A 103 -9.36 -8.62 -11.37
C SER A 103 -8.25 -9.45 -11.99
N GLU A 104 -7.91 -9.15 -13.24
CA GLU A 104 -6.72 -9.69 -13.89
C GLU A 104 -5.49 -8.86 -13.46
N ILE A 105 -4.60 -9.48 -12.70
CA ILE A 105 -3.31 -8.91 -12.31
C ILE A 105 -2.25 -9.50 -13.23
N GLU A 106 -1.50 -8.65 -13.91
CA GLU A 106 -0.34 -9.06 -14.70
C GLU A 106 0.81 -9.36 -13.73
N VAL A 107 1.14 -10.64 -13.59
CA VAL A 107 2.26 -11.10 -12.77
C VAL A 107 3.50 -11.23 -13.64
N SER A 108 4.53 -10.43 -13.34
CA SER A 108 5.82 -10.49 -14.05
C SER A 108 6.78 -11.46 -13.37
N LYS A 109 6.92 -11.37 -12.04
CA LYS A 109 7.73 -12.29 -11.23
C LYS A 109 7.27 -12.30 -9.77
N ARG A 110 7.78 -13.26 -9.00
CA ARG A 110 7.61 -13.31 -7.54
C ARG A 110 8.85 -12.72 -6.87
N ALA A 111 8.63 -11.97 -5.79
CA ALA A 111 9.70 -11.47 -4.96
C ALA A 111 10.32 -12.61 -4.15
N GLU A 112 11.63 -12.52 -3.91
CA GLU A 112 12.28 -13.35 -2.90
C GLU A 112 11.81 -12.92 -1.49
N PRO A 113 11.78 -13.84 -0.51
CA PRO A 113 11.45 -13.50 0.87
C PRO A 113 12.26 -12.31 1.39
N ASP A 114 11.62 -11.45 2.19
CA ASP A 114 12.22 -10.26 2.81
C ASP A 114 12.75 -9.19 1.84
N THR A 115 12.46 -9.30 0.54
CA THR A 115 12.84 -8.28 -0.46
C THR A 115 12.05 -6.99 -0.22
N PRO A 116 12.71 -5.84 -0.01
CA PRO A 116 12.03 -4.55 0.04
C PRO A 116 11.34 -4.25 -1.28
N PHE A 117 10.12 -3.75 -1.21
CA PHE A 117 9.34 -3.40 -2.40
C PHE A 117 8.74 -2.01 -2.27
N GLY A 118 8.31 -1.48 -3.41
CA GLY A 118 7.55 -0.26 -3.49
C GLY A 118 6.24 -0.45 -4.26
N VAL A 119 5.31 0.45 -4.00
CA VAL A 119 4.01 0.49 -4.68
C VAL A 119 3.83 1.84 -5.36
N ARG A 120 3.27 1.85 -6.56
CA ARG A 120 2.80 3.07 -7.20
C ARG A 120 1.38 2.86 -7.67
N ILE A 121 0.47 3.65 -7.12
CA ILE A 121 -0.96 3.52 -7.34
C ILE A 121 -1.49 4.86 -7.83
N GLU A 122 -2.19 4.84 -8.94
CA GLU A 122 -3.06 5.94 -9.33
C GLU A 122 -4.47 5.65 -8.86
N ILE A 123 -5.10 6.66 -8.28
CA ILE A 123 -6.47 6.56 -7.76
C ILE A 123 -7.32 7.63 -8.41
N ARG A 124 -8.50 7.22 -8.85
CA ARG A 124 -9.50 8.06 -9.48
C ARG A 124 -10.78 8.02 -8.64
N PRO A 125 -11.24 9.17 -8.12
CA PRO A 125 -12.49 9.22 -7.37
C PRO A 125 -13.69 9.30 -8.33
N PRO A 126 -14.93 9.17 -7.84
CA PRO A 126 -16.12 9.56 -8.60
C PRO A 126 -16.08 11.03 -9.02
N TYR A 127 -16.72 11.36 -10.13
CA TYR A 127 -16.82 12.74 -10.63
C TYR A 127 -17.36 13.69 -9.55
N ARG A 128 -16.79 14.90 -9.47
CA ARG A 128 -17.07 15.94 -8.45
C ARG A 128 -16.72 15.60 -6.99
N ARG A 129 -16.05 14.48 -6.72
CA ARG A 129 -15.57 14.15 -5.37
C ARG A 129 -14.14 14.63 -5.15
N ASN A 130 -13.90 15.30 -4.02
CA ASN A 130 -12.59 15.82 -3.61
C ASN A 130 -12.15 15.16 -2.29
N PRO A 131 -11.49 14.00 -2.33
CA PRO A 131 -11.11 13.28 -1.11
C PRO A 131 -9.84 13.84 -0.46
N VAL A 132 -9.63 13.46 0.81
CA VAL A 132 -8.37 13.66 1.52
C VAL A 132 -7.53 12.40 1.35
N TRP A 133 -6.51 12.47 0.49
CA TRP A 133 -5.69 11.31 0.11
C TRP A 133 -4.95 10.68 1.29
N GLY A 134 -4.52 11.47 2.27
CA GLY A 134 -3.83 10.96 3.47
C GLY A 134 -4.63 9.88 4.20
N GLY A 135 -5.96 10.03 4.26
CA GLY A 135 -6.86 9.03 4.87
C GLY A 135 -7.20 7.83 3.96
N LEU A 136 -6.58 7.73 2.78
CA LEU A 136 -6.74 6.61 1.84
C LEU A 136 -5.45 5.80 1.68
N VAL A 137 -4.28 6.41 1.90
CA VAL A 137 -2.96 5.78 1.65
C VAL A 137 -2.88 4.37 2.25
N LYS A 138 -3.08 4.21 3.56
CA LYS A 138 -2.93 2.90 4.19
C LYS A 138 -3.96 1.89 3.70
N GLY A 139 -5.24 2.24 3.73
CA GLY A 139 -6.29 1.31 3.33
C GLY A 139 -6.14 0.82 1.88
N VAL A 140 -5.68 1.68 0.98
CA VAL A 140 -5.43 1.31 -0.42
C VAL A 140 -4.16 0.47 -0.55
N ILE A 141 -3.06 0.89 0.07
CA ILE A 141 -1.77 0.19 -0.04
C ILE A 141 -1.82 -1.17 0.63
N ASP A 142 -2.30 -1.25 1.87
CA ASP A 142 -2.47 -2.52 2.58
C ASP A 142 -3.37 -3.46 1.78
N GLY A 143 -4.43 -2.94 1.14
CA GLY A 143 -5.34 -3.74 0.33
C GLY A 143 -4.67 -4.32 -0.91
N VAL A 144 -3.83 -3.53 -1.60
CA VAL A 144 -2.99 -4.00 -2.71
C VAL A 144 -2.02 -5.07 -2.23
N ILE A 145 -1.33 -4.84 -1.12
CA ILE A 145 -0.35 -5.80 -0.57
C ILE A 145 -1.06 -7.10 -0.21
N CYS A 146 -2.22 -7.05 0.44
CA CYS A 146 -3.03 -8.22 0.74
C CYS A 146 -3.48 -8.97 -0.52
N ALA A 147 -3.80 -8.28 -1.62
CA ALA A 147 -4.20 -8.93 -2.88
C ALA A 147 -3.03 -9.65 -3.57
N LEU A 148 -1.80 -9.27 -3.23
CA LEU A 148 -0.56 -9.83 -3.76
C LEU A 148 0.12 -10.81 -2.79
N GLN A 149 -0.58 -11.23 -1.74
CA GLN A 149 -0.17 -12.26 -0.79
C GLN A 149 -1.27 -13.30 -0.63
N ASN A 150 -0.91 -14.51 -0.21
CA ASN A 150 -1.89 -15.54 0.13
C ASN A 150 -1.77 -16.01 1.59
N HIS A 151 -2.89 -16.41 2.15
CA HIS A 151 -3.03 -16.98 3.48
C HIS A 151 -2.57 -18.45 3.49
N MET A 152 -1.63 -18.79 4.39
CA MET A 152 -1.02 -20.11 4.40
C MET A 152 -1.48 -21.04 5.51
N GLU A 153 -2.07 -20.54 6.58
CA GLU A 153 -2.62 -21.41 7.61
C GLU A 153 -3.75 -22.30 7.04
N PRO A 154 -3.81 -23.59 7.43
CA PRO A 154 -4.75 -24.54 6.83
C PRO A 154 -6.22 -24.19 7.06
N THR A 155 -6.54 -23.41 8.09
CA THR A 155 -7.90 -23.09 8.50
C THR A 155 -8.06 -21.59 8.70
N ILE A 156 -9.05 -21.01 8.02
CA ILE A 156 -9.53 -19.66 8.29
C ILE A 156 -10.81 -19.82 9.12
N PRO A 157 -10.91 -19.24 10.32
CA PRO A 157 -12.12 -19.35 11.13
C PRO A 157 -13.34 -18.82 10.35
N PRO A 158 -14.49 -19.51 10.34
CA PRO A 158 -15.68 -19.05 9.61
C PRO A 158 -16.11 -17.63 9.99
N GLU A 159 -15.99 -17.26 11.27
CA GLU A 159 -16.28 -15.90 11.76
C GLU A 159 -15.43 -14.80 11.08
N VAL A 160 -14.25 -15.15 10.54
CA VAL A 160 -13.42 -14.21 9.78
C VAL A 160 -14.02 -13.98 8.40
N LEU A 161 -14.47 -15.04 7.73
CA LEU A 161 -15.08 -14.98 6.40
C LEU A 161 -16.39 -14.19 6.46
N GLU A 162 -17.24 -14.50 7.44
CA GLU A 162 -18.50 -13.80 7.73
C GLU A 162 -18.26 -12.28 7.93
N ARG A 163 -17.30 -11.91 8.79
CA ARG A 163 -17.00 -10.48 9.04
C ARG A 163 -16.40 -9.77 7.83
N ILE A 164 -15.60 -10.44 7.00
CA ILE A 164 -15.11 -9.85 5.74
C ILE A 164 -16.30 -9.64 4.80
N ALA A 165 -17.18 -10.63 4.66
CA ALA A 165 -18.39 -10.56 3.84
C ALA A 165 -19.28 -9.37 4.24
N GLU A 166 -19.48 -9.13 5.53
CA GLU A 166 -20.23 -7.99 6.07
C GLU A 166 -19.60 -6.61 5.76
N TYR A 167 -18.28 -6.53 5.59
CA TYR A 167 -17.59 -5.26 5.28
C TYR A 167 -17.71 -4.85 3.82
N LEU A 168 -18.00 -5.80 2.95
CA LEU A 168 -18.04 -5.57 1.52
C LEU A 168 -19.39 -4.95 1.14
N PRO A 169 -19.40 -3.92 0.27
CA PRO A 169 -20.64 -3.27 -0.11
C PRO A 169 -21.61 -4.31 -0.68
N PRO A 170 -22.90 -4.27 -0.26
CA PRO A 170 -23.90 -5.15 -0.84
C PRO A 170 -23.96 -4.88 -2.35
N GLN A 171 -23.79 -5.93 -3.13
CA GLN A 171 -24.34 -5.95 -4.47
C GLN A 171 -25.74 -6.49 -4.23
N ASP A 172 -26.75 -5.62 -4.27
CA ASP A 172 -28.19 -5.83 -4.05
C ASP A 172 -28.63 -7.01 -3.15
N GLU A 173 -29.38 -6.73 -2.07
CA GLU A 173 -30.10 -7.71 -1.21
C GLU A 173 -29.60 -9.16 -1.23
N ARG A 174 -28.36 -9.40 -0.79
CA ARG A 174 -27.81 -10.77 -0.72
C ARG A 174 -28.49 -11.56 0.39
N GLU A 175 -29.33 -12.52 0.02
CA GLU A 175 -30.00 -13.42 0.97
C GLU A 175 -29.31 -14.81 1.02
N GLY A 176 -29.07 -15.30 2.24
CA GLY A 176 -28.70 -16.69 2.57
C GLY A 176 -27.62 -17.31 1.67
N LYS A 177 -28.05 -17.99 0.61
CA LYS A 177 -27.15 -18.71 -0.32
C LYS A 177 -26.13 -17.83 -1.03
N GLU A 178 -26.42 -16.55 -1.22
CA GLU A 178 -25.46 -15.62 -1.81
C GLU A 178 -24.37 -15.21 -0.84
N MET A 179 -24.69 -15.19 0.46
CA MET A 179 -23.70 -14.95 1.51
C MET A 179 -22.75 -16.15 1.64
N ASP A 180 -23.30 -17.37 1.70
CA ASP A 180 -22.50 -18.60 1.74
C ASP A 180 -21.53 -18.69 0.54
N ARG A 181 -21.96 -18.26 -0.65
CA ARG A 181 -21.12 -18.22 -1.86
C ARG A 181 -20.03 -17.17 -1.76
N LEU A 182 -20.32 -15.99 -1.21
CA LEU A 182 -19.32 -14.95 -1.02
C LEU A 182 -18.25 -15.38 -0.02
N GLU A 183 -18.63 -16.02 1.09
CA GLU A 183 -17.68 -16.54 2.08
C GLU A 183 -16.77 -17.61 1.48
N GLN A 184 -17.33 -18.54 0.70
CA GLN A 184 -16.55 -19.53 -0.05
C GLN A 184 -15.61 -18.89 -1.06
N GLU A 185 -16.08 -17.88 -1.79
CA GLU A 185 -15.25 -17.11 -2.71
C GLU A 185 -14.10 -16.40 -1.98
N ILE A 186 -14.40 -15.73 -0.86
CA ILE A 186 -13.40 -15.05 -0.02
C ILE A 186 -12.33 -16.06 0.42
N GLU A 187 -12.73 -17.25 0.88
CA GLU A 187 -11.79 -18.29 1.30
C GLU A 187 -10.88 -18.73 0.14
N ILE A 188 -11.45 -18.97 -1.05
CA ILE A 188 -10.70 -19.34 -2.25
C ILE A 188 -9.70 -18.24 -2.61
N LEU A 189 -10.15 -16.99 -2.65
CA LEU A 189 -9.32 -15.84 -3.02
C LEU A 189 -8.19 -15.59 -2.01
N LEU A 190 -8.46 -15.73 -0.71
CA LEU A 190 -7.44 -15.60 0.34
C LEU A 190 -6.32 -16.63 0.17
N ARG A 191 -6.60 -17.79 -0.41
CA ARG A 191 -5.64 -18.89 -0.59
C ARG A 191 -4.96 -18.90 -1.96
N ASP A 192 -5.49 -18.16 -2.91
CA ASP A 192 -5.08 -18.21 -4.31
C ASP A 192 -3.61 -17.77 -4.48
N PRO A 193 -2.70 -18.68 -4.89
CA PRO A 193 -1.29 -18.35 -5.05
C PRO A 193 -0.98 -17.69 -6.40
N ARG A 194 -1.95 -17.53 -7.32
CA ARG A 194 -1.71 -17.02 -8.67
C ARG A 194 -1.16 -15.60 -8.65
N SER A 195 -1.80 -14.71 -7.88
CA SER A 195 -1.41 -13.30 -7.75
C SER A 195 -0.45 -13.04 -6.58
N ALA A 196 -0.05 -14.07 -5.84
CA ALA A 196 0.76 -13.97 -4.62
C ALA A 196 2.25 -13.66 -4.91
N VAL A 197 2.53 -12.55 -5.59
CA VAL A 197 3.90 -12.15 -5.97
C VAL A 197 4.75 -11.71 -4.80
N LEU A 198 4.13 -11.28 -3.69
CA LEU A 198 4.81 -10.97 -2.43
C LEU A 198 4.88 -12.18 -1.48
N GLY A 199 4.53 -13.37 -1.98
CA GLY A 199 4.60 -14.62 -1.25
C GLY A 199 3.42 -14.88 -0.30
N GLY A 200 3.51 -16.02 0.39
CA GLY A 200 2.51 -16.43 1.38
C GLY A 200 2.87 -15.97 2.78
N VAL A 201 1.85 -15.60 3.55
CA VAL A 201 1.98 -15.27 4.97
C VAL A 201 1.25 -16.30 5.83
N PRO A 202 1.75 -16.64 7.03
CA PRO A 202 1.08 -17.61 7.89
C PRO A 202 -0.39 -17.28 8.13
N ARG A 203 -0.69 -16.03 8.51
CA ARG A 203 -2.06 -15.53 8.68
C ARG A 203 -2.21 -14.16 8.04
N LEU A 204 -2.78 -14.12 6.84
CA LEU A 204 -3.14 -12.84 6.22
C LEU A 204 -4.31 -12.17 6.95
N VAL A 205 -5.22 -12.99 7.49
CA VAL A 205 -6.42 -12.55 8.21
C VAL A 205 -6.58 -13.33 9.51
N SER A 206 -7.08 -12.67 10.54
CA SER A 206 -7.38 -13.31 11.83
C SER A 206 -8.49 -12.56 12.59
N PRO A 207 -9.19 -13.22 13.53
CA PRO A 207 -10.16 -12.55 14.39
C PRO A 207 -9.51 -11.43 15.20
N TYR A 208 -10.17 -10.27 15.26
CA TYR A 208 -9.68 -9.13 16.04
C TYR A 208 -10.82 -8.30 16.61
N ARG A 209 -11.06 -8.41 17.92
CA ARG A 209 -12.20 -7.77 18.60
C ARG A 209 -13.50 -8.09 17.84
N SER A 210 -14.33 -7.08 17.55
CA SER A 210 -15.53 -7.20 16.74
C SER A 210 -15.26 -7.20 15.22
N GLY A 211 -14.02 -7.41 14.80
CA GLY A 211 -13.65 -7.36 13.40
C GLY A 211 -12.56 -8.34 13.00
N VAL A 212 -11.87 -7.99 11.92
CA VAL A 212 -10.82 -8.79 11.30
C VAL A 212 -9.54 -7.96 11.29
N LYS A 213 -8.44 -8.56 11.76
CA LYS A 213 -7.10 -8.04 11.56
C LYS A 213 -6.58 -8.58 10.24
N TRP A 214 -6.18 -7.66 9.36
CA TRP A 214 -5.34 -7.95 8.21
C TRP A 214 -3.88 -7.77 8.62
N ASP A 215 -3.01 -8.68 8.21
CA ASP A 215 -1.58 -8.71 8.61
C ASP A 215 -0.69 -8.86 7.36
N PRO A 216 -0.74 -7.90 6.41
CA PRO A 216 0.15 -7.91 5.25
C PRO A 216 1.62 -7.78 5.65
N SER A 217 2.54 -8.13 4.75
CA SER A 217 3.97 -7.81 4.91
C SER A 217 4.29 -6.35 4.54
N ASP A 218 3.45 -5.40 4.96
CA ASP A 218 3.56 -3.96 4.69
C ASP A 218 4.82 -3.31 5.27
N HIS A 219 5.39 -3.88 6.34
CA HIS A 219 6.70 -3.49 6.84
C HIS A 219 7.86 -3.61 5.81
N LEU A 220 7.70 -4.40 4.74
CA LEU A 220 8.64 -4.50 3.61
C LEU A 220 8.33 -3.47 2.48
N CYS A 221 7.18 -2.79 2.55
CA CYS A 221 6.85 -1.66 1.67
C CYS A 221 7.60 -0.42 2.15
N VAL A 222 8.79 -0.19 1.59
CA VAL A 222 9.72 0.84 2.06
C VAL A 222 9.53 2.18 1.36
N ALA A 223 8.79 2.21 0.26
CA ALA A 223 8.39 3.44 -0.41
C ALA A 223 7.07 3.23 -1.15
N GLY A 224 6.29 4.30 -1.32
CA GLY A 224 5.05 4.20 -2.06
C GLY A 224 4.51 5.53 -2.55
N GLU A 225 3.67 5.45 -3.58
CA GLU A 225 2.96 6.58 -4.16
C GLU A 225 1.46 6.29 -4.27
N LEU A 226 0.64 7.19 -3.76
CA LEU A 226 -0.78 7.28 -4.08
C LEU A 226 -1.01 8.58 -4.85
N LEU A 227 -1.21 8.48 -6.16
CA LEU A 227 -1.29 9.59 -7.09
C LEU A 227 -2.74 9.87 -7.46
N ALA A 228 -3.16 11.13 -7.30
CA ALA A 228 -4.49 11.54 -7.74
C ALA A 228 -4.54 11.59 -9.27
N THR A 229 -5.57 11.00 -9.85
CA THR A 229 -5.91 11.10 -11.28
C THR A 229 -7.27 11.77 -11.43
N GLN A 230 -7.40 12.59 -12.47
CA GLN A 230 -8.66 13.30 -12.70
C GLN A 230 -9.77 12.30 -13.07
N PRO A 231 -10.98 12.45 -12.49
CA PRO A 231 -12.13 11.66 -12.90
C PRO A 231 -12.67 12.14 -14.25
N GLU A 232 -13.13 11.19 -15.04
CA GLU A 232 -13.92 11.44 -16.23
C GLU A 232 -15.38 11.76 -15.84
N PRO A 233 -16.13 12.53 -16.66
CA PRO A 233 -17.53 12.86 -16.36
C PRO A 233 -18.45 11.64 -16.17
N SER A 234 -18.09 10.49 -16.73
CA SER A 234 -18.81 9.22 -16.60
C SER A 234 -18.44 8.41 -15.36
N ASP A 235 -17.42 8.80 -14.60
CA ASP A 235 -16.98 8.04 -13.44
C ASP A 235 -17.93 8.25 -12.25
N ASP A 236 -18.66 7.19 -11.88
CA ASP A 236 -19.57 7.13 -10.73
C ASP A 236 -18.96 6.39 -9.52
N GLY A 237 -17.95 5.54 -9.77
CA GLY A 237 -17.20 4.76 -8.78
C GLY A 237 -15.77 5.25 -8.55
N TRP A 238 -15.14 4.64 -7.55
CA TRP A 238 -13.70 4.76 -7.34
C TRP A 238 -12.97 3.74 -8.17
N ALA A 239 -11.81 4.09 -8.72
CA ALA A 239 -10.97 3.14 -9.42
C ALA A 239 -9.49 3.32 -9.04
N ILE A 240 -8.73 2.24 -9.11
CA ILE A 240 -7.28 2.25 -8.94
C ILE A 240 -6.62 1.53 -10.10
N LYS A 241 -5.42 1.97 -10.45
CA LYS A 241 -4.47 1.20 -11.26
C LYS A 241 -3.10 1.30 -10.61
N GLY A 242 -2.21 0.36 -10.87
CA GLY A 242 -0.92 0.43 -10.20
C GLY A 242 0.03 -0.69 -10.53
N GLU A 243 1.16 -0.59 -9.86
CA GLU A 243 2.30 -1.46 -10.04
C GLU A 243 3.02 -1.66 -8.71
N VAL A 244 3.59 -2.84 -8.54
CA VAL A 244 4.42 -3.24 -7.42
C VAL A 244 5.75 -3.75 -7.97
N PHE A 245 6.85 -3.31 -7.38
CA PHE A 245 8.19 -3.53 -7.89
C PHE A 245 9.20 -3.64 -6.73
N GLU A 246 10.31 -4.31 -6.99
CA GLU A 246 11.41 -4.39 -6.03
C GLU A 246 12.08 -3.04 -5.84
N LEU A 247 12.64 -2.83 -4.65
CA LEU A 247 13.43 -1.66 -4.33
C LEU A 247 14.78 -2.06 -3.76
N PHE A 248 15.83 -1.39 -4.25
CA PHE A 248 17.18 -1.53 -3.76
C PHE A 248 17.63 -0.21 -3.14
N ARG A 249 18.41 -0.27 -2.06
CA ARG A 249 19.00 0.96 -1.52
C ARG A 249 19.83 1.65 -2.58
N ASN A 250 19.65 2.95 -2.72
CA ASN A 250 20.49 3.75 -3.59
C ASN A 250 21.87 3.90 -2.94
N SER A 251 22.76 2.95 -3.20
CA SER A 251 24.16 2.98 -2.77
C SER A 251 24.91 4.11 -3.50
N GLY A 252 24.59 5.35 -3.17
CA GLY A 252 25.29 6.53 -3.67
C GLY A 252 26.76 6.47 -3.26
N SER A 253 27.64 6.48 -4.25
CA SER A 253 29.09 6.34 -4.14
C SER A 253 29.71 7.16 -3.01
N SER A 254 30.23 6.48 -1.99
CA SER A 254 31.24 7.03 -1.09
C SER A 254 32.58 7.18 -1.83
N ASN A 255 32.68 8.08 -2.79
CA ASN A 255 33.97 8.51 -3.34
C ASN A 255 34.49 9.67 -2.47
N GLN A 256 35.02 9.33 -1.29
CA GLN A 256 35.92 10.23 -0.59
C GLN A 256 37.26 10.21 -1.32
N SER A 257 37.48 11.18 -2.21
CA SER A 257 38.80 11.54 -2.70
C SER A 257 39.66 12.01 -1.52
N SER A 258 40.49 11.11 -1.02
CA SER A 258 41.58 11.42 -0.09
C SER A 258 42.70 12.12 -0.87
N SER A 259 42.65 13.45 -0.94
CA SER A 259 43.81 14.25 -1.27
C SER A 259 44.78 14.22 -0.08
N LYS A 260 45.91 13.53 -0.23
CA LYS A 260 47.05 13.63 0.68
C LYS A 260 47.67 15.03 0.57
N PRO A 261 48.00 15.72 1.67
CA PRO A 261 48.88 16.87 1.62
C PRO A 261 50.33 16.42 1.42
N THR A 262 51.06 17.24 0.68
CA THR A 262 52.50 17.14 0.38
C THR A 262 53.32 17.63 1.57
#